data_AF-A0A1G8C4J7-F1
#
_entry.id   AF-A0A1G8C4J7-F1
#
_cell.length_a   1.000
_cell.length_b   1.000
_cell.length_c   1.000
_cell.angle_alpha   90.00
_cell.angle_beta   90.00
_cell.angle_gamma   90.00
#
_symmetry.space_group_name_H-M   'P 1'
#
loop_
_entity.id
_entity.type
_entity.pdbx_description
1 polymer ?
#
loop_
_entity_poly.entity_id
_entity_poly.type
_entity_poly.pdbx_seq_one_letter_code
_entity_poly.pdbx_strand_id
1 'polypeptide(L)'
;MSLELFCVLGCYGCSSPKTEMKSPDGHIKMALTVDDNGKPLYNILVDDSLLIENNEGHPVFQFFRDFDPDCDESKALAGEPGEFVAIVRKAKGNYFLKIR
;
A
#
# COMPACT_ATOMS: atom_id res chain seq x y z
N MET A 1 -19.80 -8.37 49.20
CA MET A 1 -19.44 -8.97 47.90
C MET A 1 -20.53 -8.58 46.93
N SER A 2 -20.48 -7.31 46.49
CA SER A 2 -21.57 -6.60 45.82
C SER A 2 -20.97 -5.48 44.96
N LEU A 3 -21.61 -5.21 43.81
CA LEU A 3 -21.46 -4.05 42.89
C LEU A 3 -20.13 -3.98 42.09
N GLU A 4 -20.04 -3.87 40.76
CA GLU A 4 -20.94 -3.47 39.64
C GLU A 4 -20.43 -4.18 38.36
N LEU A 5 -21.20 -4.79 37.45
CA LEU A 5 -22.15 -4.26 36.45
C LEU A 5 -21.62 -3.05 35.63
N PHE A 6 -21.68 -3.17 34.30
CA PHE A 6 -21.20 -2.25 33.24
C PHE A 6 -19.67 -2.28 33.03
N CYS A 7 -19.13 -2.68 31.89
CA CYS A 7 -19.33 -2.03 30.60
C CYS A 7 -19.34 -3.02 29.43
N VAL A 8 -20.54 -3.47 29.02
CA VAL A 8 -20.83 -3.65 27.59
C VAL A 8 -21.24 -2.28 27.06
N LEU A 9 -20.27 -1.39 26.84
CA LEU A 9 -20.46 -0.21 26.00
C LEU A 9 -19.11 0.43 25.65
N GLY A 10 -18.84 0.53 24.35
CA GLY A 10 -18.07 1.65 23.81
C GLY A 10 -16.56 1.63 24.00
N CYS A 11 -15.86 0.72 23.30
CA CYS A 11 -14.52 1.01 22.80
C CYS A 11 -14.32 0.38 21.40
N TYR A 12 -15.31 0.51 20.50
CA TYR A 12 -14.99 0.70 19.07
C TYR A 12 -14.50 2.15 18.91
N GLY A 13 -13.48 2.52 19.69
CA GLY A 13 -12.71 3.71 19.43
C GLY A 13 -11.96 3.42 18.16
N CYS A 14 -12.47 3.96 17.06
CA CYS A 14 -11.85 3.95 15.75
C CYS A 14 -10.51 4.69 15.87
N SER A 15 -9.48 4.02 16.38
CA SER A 15 -8.11 4.48 16.17
C SER A 15 -7.85 4.16 14.71
N SER A 16 -7.90 5.19 13.85
CA SER A 16 -7.55 5.07 12.44
C SER A 16 -6.28 4.23 12.35
N PRO A 17 -6.31 3.05 11.71
CA PRO A 17 -5.22 2.09 11.83
C PRO A 17 -3.99 2.67 11.15
N LYS A 18 -3.05 3.18 11.96
CA LYS A 18 -1.71 3.53 11.48
C LYS A 18 -0.96 2.22 11.29
N THR A 19 -0.91 1.76 10.03
CA THR A 19 -0.20 0.53 9.68
C THR A 19 1.20 0.89 9.23
N GLU A 20 2.21 0.41 9.94
CA GLU A 20 3.62 0.63 9.60
C GLU A 20 4.22 -0.68 9.11
N MET A 21 4.82 -0.66 7.91
CA MET A 21 5.55 -1.79 7.35
C MET A 21 7.00 -1.41 7.09
N LYS A 22 7.92 -2.32 7.39
CA LYS A 22 9.36 -2.13 7.15
C LYS A 22 9.87 -3.21 6.22
N SER A 23 10.74 -2.85 5.30
CA SER A 23 11.51 -3.83 4.54
C SER A 23 12.36 -4.70 5.49
N PRO A 24 12.73 -5.93 5.09
CA PRO A 24 13.58 -6.80 5.91
C PRO A 24 14.95 -6.19 6.29
N ASP A 25 15.48 -5.29 5.45
CA ASP A 25 16.70 -4.52 5.72
C ASP A 25 16.45 -3.27 6.59
N GLY A 26 15.19 -2.92 6.84
CA GLY A 26 14.77 -1.80 7.68
C GLY A 26 14.99 -0.40 7.07
N HIS A 27 15.62 -0.31 5.90
CA HIS A 27 15.93 0.96 5.25
C HIS A 27 14.71 1.61 4.62
N ILE A 28 13.69 0.84 4.24
CA ILE A 28 12.43 1.35 3.68
C ILE A 28 11.32 1.19 4.71
N LYS A 29 10.63 2.27 5.03
CA LYS A 29 9.47 2.29 5.94
C LYS A 29 8.27 2.89 5.22
N MET A 30 7.16 2.17 5.23
CA MET A 30 5.86 2.67 4.75
C MET A 30 4.95 2.90 5.94
N ALA A 31 4.40 4.11 6.05
CA ALA A 31 3.33 4.42 7.00
C ALA A 31 2.04 4.67 6.23
N LEU A 32 1.02 3.85 6.49
CA LEU A 32 -0.34 4.00 5.98
C LEU A 32 -1.20 4.63 7.07
N THR A 33 -1.81 5.77 6.78
CA THR A 33 -2.83 6.42 7.61
C THR A 33 -4.14 6.53 6.84
N VAL A 34 -5.26 6.66 7.55
CA VAL A 34 -6.58 6.90 6.95
C VAL A 34 -7.07 8.23 7.49
N ASP A 35 -7.43 9.16 6.60
CA ASP A 35 -7.97 10.46 6.99
C ASP A 35 -9.43 10.38 7.45
N ASP A 36 -10.00 11.51 7.91
CA ASP A 36 -11.37 11.58 8.42
C ASP A 36 -12.44 11.26 7.35
N ASN A 37 -12.09 11.33 6.06
CA ASN A 37 -12.95 10.98 4.94
C ASN A 37 -12.81 9.49 4.54
N GLY A 38 -11.99 8.72 5.24
CA GLY A 38 -11.71 7.32 4.91
C GLY A 38 -10.71 7.14 3.77
N LYS A 39 -10.02 8.20 3.33
CA LYS A 39 -9.02 8.11 2.27
C LYS A 39 -7.69 7.61 2.85
N PRO A 40 -7.10 6.54 2.28
CA PRO A 40 -5.77 6.08 2.69
C PRO A 40 -4.68 7.04 2.19
N LEU A 41 -3.78 7.42 3.08
CA LEU A 41 -2.59 8.21 2.84
C LEU A 41 -1.36 7.35 3.13
N TYR A 42 -0.36 7.35 2.25
CA TYR A 42 0.89 6.63 2.46
C TYR A 42 2.06 7.61 2.48
N ASN A 43 3.01 7.34 3.37
CA ASN A 43 4.32 7.98 3.39
C ASN A 43 5.39 6.90 3.24
N ILE A 44 6.34 7.10 2.33
CA ILE A 44 7.50 6.22 2.16
C ILE A 44 8.73 6.95 2.63
N LEU A 45 9.41 6.37 3.62
CA LEU A 45 10.69 6.83 4.13
C LEU A 45 11.78 5.86 3.68
N VAL A 46 12.91 6.40 3.24
CA VAL A 46 14.15 5.64 3.01
C VAL A 46 15.24 6.26 3.86
N ASP A 47 15.88 5.45 4.70
CA ASP A 47 16.87 5.91 5.69
C ASP A 47 16.34 7.08 6.53
N ASP A 48 15.07 6.96 6.96
CA ASP A 48 14.31 7.98 7.71
C ASP A 48 14.11 9.32 7.00
N SER A 49 14.48 9.41 5.71
CA SER A 49 14.20 10.55 4.85
C SER A 49 12.88 10.32 4.11
N LEU A 50 11.95 11.28 4.21
CA LEU A 50 10.67 11.23 3.51
C LEU A 50 10.93 11.34 2.00
N LEU A 51 10.80 10.21 1.29
CA LEU A 51 10.93 10.18 -0.17
C LEU A 51 9.62 10.50 -0.86
N ILE A 52 8.52 10.07 -0.25
CA ILE A 52 7.18 10.26 -0.78
C ILE A 52 6.30 10.71 0.37
N GLU A 53 5.86 11.96 0.28
CA GLU A 53 4.83 12.54 1.12
C GLU A 53 3.46 12.38 0.44
N ASN A 54 2.41 12.30 1.25
CA ASN A 54 1.00 12.28 0.87
C ASN A 54 0.67 13.01 -0.45
N ASN A 55 -0.18 12.37 -1.25
CA ASN A 55 -0.58 12.85 -2.56
C ASN A 55 -1.98 13.46 -2.53
N GLU A 56 -1.99 14.78 -2.40
CA GLU A 56 -3.05 15.57 -3.01
C GLU A 56 -2.73 15.73 -4.50
N GLY A 57 -3.19 14.80 -5.33
CA GLY A 57 -3.34 15.04 -6.78
C GLY A 57 -2.26 14.50 -7.74
N HIS A 58 -1.31 13.67 -7.30
CA HIS A 58 -0.34 13.07 -8.23
C HIS A 58 -0.85 11.75 -8.86
N PRO A 59 -1.02 11.69 -10.19
CA PRO A 59 -1.59 10.52 -10.88
C PRO A 59 -0.73 9.26 -10.81
N VAL A 60 0.58 9.40 -10.53
CA VAL A 60 1.52 8.26 -10.38
C VAL A 60 1.07 7.30 -9.28
N PHE A 61 0.35 7.78 -8.27
CA PHE A 61 -0.08 6.96 -7.15
C PHE A 61 -1.43 6.30 -7.31
N GLN A 62 -2.21 6.76 -8.29
CA GLN A 62 -3.39 6.03 -8.73
C GLN A 62 -2.99 4.65 -9.24
N PHE A 63 -1.83 4.53 -9.92
CA PHE A 63 -1.29 3.24 -10.33
C PHE A 63 -1.04 2.30 -9.14
N PHE A 64 -0.40 2.75 -8.06
CA PHE A 64 -0.13 1.88 -6.90
C PHE A 64 -1.41 1.47 -6.15
N ARG A 65 -2.44 2.30 -6.18
CA ARG A 65 -3.76 1.96 -5.63
C ARG A 65 -4.52 0.94 -6.47
N ASP A 66 -4.45 1.11 -7.79
CA ASP A 66 -5.19 0.28 -8.74
C ASP A 66 -4.41 -0.99 -9.10
N PHE A 67 -3.11 -1.04 -8.78
CA PHE A 67 -2.28 -2.23 -8.96
C PHE A 67 -2.78 -3.35 -8.06
N ASP A 68 -3.27 -4.40 -8.70
CA ASP A 68 -3.72 -5.59 -8.02
C ASP A 68 -2.56 -6.60 -7.93
N PRO A 69 -2.10 -6.93 -6.71
CA PRO A 69 -1.01 -7.90 -6.53
C PRO A 69 -1.43 -9.33 -6.90
N ASP A 70 -2.73 -9.63 -6.89
CA ASP A 70 -3.25 -10.95 -7.26
C ASP A 70 -3.28 -11.07 -8.78
N CYS A 71 -2.30 -11.77 -9.31
CA CYS A 71 -2.12 -11.94 -10.75
C CYS A 71 -2.93 -13.13 -11.27
N ASP A 72 -3.88 -12.89 -12.18
CA ASP A 72 -4.61 -13.95 -12.88
C ASP A 72 -3.74 -14.58 -13.98
N GLU A 73 -3.06 -13.74 -14.77
CA GLU A 73 -2.25 -14.16 -15.92
C GLU A 73 -1.01 -13.25 -16.08
N SER A 74 0.13 -13.83 -16.45
CA SER A 74 1.35 -13.09 -16.79
C SER A 74 1.91 -13.54 -18.13
N LYS A 75 2.25 -12.58 -19.00
CA LYS A 75 2.88 -12.84 -20.30
C LYS A 75 4.13 -12.00 -20.48
N ALA A 76 5.25 -12.66 -20.76
CA ALA A 76 6.47 -11.99 -21.21
C ALA A 76 6.26 -11.49 -22.65
N LEU A 77 6.54 -10.20 -22.88
CA LEU A 77 6.43 -9.59 -24.21
C LEU A 77 7.78 -9.52 -24.91
N ALA A 78 8.82 -9.12 -24.19
CA ALA A 78 10.18 -9.00 -24.69
C ALA A 78 11.16 -9.04 -23.52
N GLY A 79 12.42 -9.32 -23.81
CA GLY A 79 13.49 -9.21 -22.82
C GLY A 79 14.84 -9.56 -23.40
N GLU A 80 15.87 -8.95 -22.85
CA GLU A 80 17.27 -9.21 -23.13
C GLU A 80 17.99 -9.50 -21.80
N PRO A 81 18.62 -10.67 -21.64
CA PRO A 81 19.27 -11.04 -20.38
C PRO A 81 20.32 -10.01 -19.96
N GLY A 82 20.13 -9.43 -18.78
CA GLY A 82 21.02 -8.42 -18.23
C GLY A 82 20.70 -6.98 -18.64
N GLU A 83 19.82 -6.77 -19.63
CA GLU A 83 19.39 -5.43 -20.03
C GLU A 83 17.97 -5.12 -19.58
N PHE A 84 16.97 -5.89 -20.04
CA PHE A 84 15.58 -5.59 -19.71
C PHE A 84 14.66 -6.81 -19.74
N VAL A 85 13.51 -6.66 -19.09
CA VAL A 85 12.36 -7.57 -19.28
C VAL A 85 11.06 -6.78 -19.26
N ALA A 86 10.24 -6.99 -20.30
CA ALA A 86 8.91 -6.41 -20.44
C ALA A 86 7.85 -7.50 -20.25
N ILE A 87 7.00 -7.34 -19.24
CA ILE A 87 5.97 -8.29 -18.84
C ILE A 87 4.64 -7.56 -18.72
N VAL A 88 3.58 -8.14 -19.30
CA VAL A 88 2.21 -7.73 -19.03
C VAL A 88 1.57 -8.68 -18.03
N ARG A 89 0.91 -8.11 -17.02
CA ARG A 89 0.10 -8.83 -16.04
C ARG A 89 -1.36 -8.48 -16.21
N LYS A 90 -2.24 -9.47 -16.11
CA LYS A 90 -3.68 -9.28 -16.01
C LYS A 90 -4.13 -9.58 -14.60
N ALA A 91 -4.93 -8.67 -14.03
CA ALA A 91 -5.55 -8.87 -12.73
C ALA A 91 -6.93 -8.20 -12.70
N LYS A 92 -7.97 -8.97 -12.34
CA LYS A 92 -9.37 -8.53 -12.24
C LYS A 92 -9.87 -7.77 -13.48
N GLY A 93 -9.43 -8.19 -14.67
CA GLY A 93 -9.81 -7.59 -15.95
C GLY A 93 -8.97 -6.38 -16.40
N ASN A 94 -8.05 -5.91 -15.56
CA ASN A 94 -7.10 -4.85 -15.88
C ASN A 94 -5.76 -5.40 -16.37
N TYR A 95 -5.03 -4.61 -17.16
CA TYR A 95 -3.71 -4.95 -17.68
C TYR A 95 -2.65 -3.98 -17.16
N PHE A 96 -1.54 -4.53 -16.65
CA PHE A 96 -0.42 -3.78 -16.09
C PHE A 96 0.86 -4.14 -16.83
N LEU A 97 1.53 -3.15 -17.42
CA LEU A 97 2.83 -3.31 -18.07
C LEU A 97 3.95 -3.00 -17.07
N LYS A 98 4.86 -3.94 -16.89
CA LYS A 98 6.09 -3.76 -16.11
C LYS A 98 7.29 -3.92 -17.03
N ILE A 99 8.19 -2.94 -16.99
CA ILE A 99 9.51 -3.00 -17.62
C ILE A 99 10.53 -2.86 -16.48
N ARG A 100 11.45 -3.81 -16.38
CA ARG A 100 12.62 -3.75 -15.50
C ARG A 100 13.85 -3.62 -16.38
#